data_AF-A0A1V5PI31-F1
#
_entry.id   AF-A0A1V5PI31-F1
#
_cell.length_a   1.000
_cell.length_b   1.000
_cell.length_c   1.000
_cell.angle_alpha   90.00
_cell.angle_beta   90.00
_cell.angle_gamma   90.00
#
_symmetry.space_group_name_H-M   'P 1'
#
loop_
_entity.id
_entity.type
_entity.pdbx_description
1 polymer ?
#
loop_
_entity_poly.entity_id
_entity_poly.type
_entity_poly.pdbx_seq_one_letter_code
_entity_poly.pdbx_strand_id
1 'polypeptide(L)'
;MFEGNYTILVINPTLRTSDAAFRDTLDLLEGFNWSHKVNNNLRKIVSDGGNISILFGSVDEIIRIYVGMPPVDLVIVDEPDIMPYPYKVDDLIRALMRCTMEGGKLLIIGTDEGRGVWVSLARWVQKRFKRYIICDIISISAED
;
A
#
# COMPACT_ATOMS: atom_id res chain seq x y z
N MET A 1 -28.73 -2.91 -1.09
CA MET A 1 -27.84 -3.78 -1.89
C MET A 1 -26.51 -3.03 -1.91
N PHE A 2 -25.56 -3.38 -1.04
CA PHE A 2 -24.25 -2.73 -1.04
C PHE A 2 -23.30 -3.61 -1.84
N GLU A 3 -22.93 -3.10 -3.02
CA GLU A 3 -21.94 -3.66 -3.92
C GLU A 3 -20.54 -3.27 -3.43
N GLY A 4 -19.62 -4.24 -3.39
CA GLY A 4 -18.16 -4.03 -3.32
C GLY A 4 -17.56 -3.93 -1.91
N ASN A 5 -16.72 -4.91 -1.56
CA ASN A 5 -15.73 -4.76 -0.50
C ASN A 5 -14.53 -3.98 -1.07
N TYR A 6 -14.35 -2.72 -0.69
CA TYR A 6 -13.20 -1.92 -1.09
C TYR A 6 -11.96 -2.36 -0.30
N THR A 7 -10.94 -2.85 -0.99
CA THR A 7 -9.71 -3.34 -0.37
C THR A 7 -8.54 -2.43 -0.68
N ILE A 8 -7.90 -1.96 0.38
CA ILE A 8 -6.67 -1.16 0.34
C ILE A 8 -5.52 -2.05 0.80
N LEU A 9 -4.43 -2.08 0.03
CA LEU A 9 -3.21 -2.76 0.39
C LEU A 9 -2.10 -1.73 0.66
N VAL A 10 -1.53 -1.75 1.85
CA VAL A 10 -0.40 -0.92 2.27
C VAL A 10 0.84 -1.82 2.32
N ILE A 11 1.84 -1.46 1.52
CA ILE A 11 3.12 -2.16 1.43
C ILE A 11 4.18 -1.29 2.07
N ASN A 12 4.79 -1.78 3.15
CA ASN A 12 5.84 -1.07 3.87
C ASN A 12 7.21 -1.76 3.68
N PRO A 13 8.34 -1.07 3.96
CA PRO A 13 9.67 -1.63 3.78
C PRO A 13 9.98 -2.86 4.63
N THR A 14 9.53 -2.87 5.88
CA THR A 14 9.86 -3.90 6.85
C THR A 14 8.64 -4.25 7.69
N LEU A 15 8.71 -5.38 8.40
CA LEU A 15 7.67 -5.77 9.36
C LEU A 15 7.43 -4.67 10.40
N ARG A 16 8.52 -4.03 10.85
CA ARG A 16 8.50 -2.97 11.85
C ARG A 16 7.78 -1.72 11.36
N THR A 17 8.09 -1.26 10.15
CA THR A 17 7.42 -0.08 9.57
C THR A 17 5.96 -0.38 9.26
N SER A 18 5.64 -1.63 8.87
CA SER A 18 4.25 -2.07 8.71
C SER A 18 3.46 -2.09 10.02
N ASP A 19 4.07 -2.56 11.13
CA ASP A 19 3.46 -2.50 12.46
C ASP A 19 3.23 -1.07 12.94
N ALA A 20 4.15 -0.15 12.63
CA ALA A 20 4.01 1.27 12.96
C ALA A 20 2.84 1.90 12.20
N ALA A 21 2.83 1.79 10.86
CA ALA A 21 1.74 2.33 10.03
C ALA A 21 0.37 1.76 10.41
N PHE A 22 0.30 0.47 10.78
CA PHE A 22 -0.92 -0.15 11.28
C PHE A 22 -1.40 0.50 12.59
N ARG A 23 -0.51 0.75 13.56
CA ARG A 23 -0.86 1.40 14.83
C ARG A 23 -1.27 2.85 14.63
N ASP A 24 -0.51 3.60 13.84
CA ASP A 24 -0.84 5.00 13.54
C ASP A 24 -2.22 5.10 12.87
N THR A 25 -2.56 4.14 11.99
CA THR A 25 -3.90 4.07 11.39
C THR A 25 -4.98 3.71 12.43
N LEU A 26 -4.69 2.83 13.40
CA LEU A 26 -5.65 2.53 14.46
C LEU A 26 -5.91 3.75 15.35
N ASP A 27 -4.87 4.52 15.69
CA ASP A 27 -4.99 5.73 16.49
C ASP A 27 -5.85 6.79 15.76
N LEU A 28 -5.66 6.93 14.44
CA LEU A 28 -6.51 7.81 13.61
C LEU A 28 -7.97 7.33 13.51
N LEU A 29 -8.20 6.03 13.64
CA LEU A 29 -9.53 5.42 13.62
C LEU A 29 -10.12 5.25 15.03
N GLU A 30 -9.46 5.78 16.06
CA GLU A 30 -9.99 5.76 17.42
C GLU A 30 -11.35 6.49 17.47
N GLY A 31 -12.34 5.86 18.11
CA GLY A 31 -13.70 6.36 18.15
C GLY A 31 -14.59 5.94 16.97
N PHE A 32 -14.04 5.30 15.94
CA PHE A 32 -14.82 4.64 14.90
C PHE A 32 -15.01 3.14 15.22
N ASN A 33 -16.15 2.57 14.82
CA ASN A 33 -16.45 1.15 15.05
C ASN A 33 -15.74 0.22 14.04
N TRP A 34 -14.41 0.23 14.02
CA TRP A 34 -13.61 -0.59 13.11
C TRP A 34 -13.04 -1.78 13.87
N SER A 35 -13.08 -2.95 13.24
CA SER A 35 -12.47 -4.16 13.78
C SER A 35 -11.08 -4.36 13.18
N HIS A 36 -10.17 -4.99 13.90
CA HIS A 36 -8.85 -5.31 13.40
C HIS A 36 -8.42 -6.73 13.74
N LYS A 37 -7.50 -7.26 12.94
CA LYS A 37 -6.91 -8.59 13.12
C LYS A 37 -5.44 -8.55 12.72
N VAL A 38 -4.60 -9.17 13.54
CA VAL A 38 -3.20 -9.41 13.22
C VAL A 38 -3.02 -10.91 12.97
N ASN A 39 -2.53 -11.28 11.79
CA ASN A 39 -2.13 -12.63 11.45
C ASN A 39 -0.61 -12.65 11.18
N ASN A 40 0.02 -13.83 11.23
CA ASN A 40 1.46 -14.01 11.04
C ASN A 40 2.08 -13.43 9.75
N ASN A 41 1.25 -13.01 8.78
CA ASN A 41 1.71 -12.49 7.49
C ASN A 41 1.17 -11.09 7.16
N LEU A 42 0.10 -10.63 7.82
CA LEU A 42 -0.59 -9.37 7.48
C LEU A 42 -1.36 -8.83 8.68
N ARG A 43 -1.42 -7.51 8.80
CA ARG A 43 -2.39 -6.81 9.65
C ARG A 43 -3.57 -6.38 8.81
N LYS A 44 -4.76 -6.45 9.38
CA LYS A 44 -6.00 -6.09 8.71
C LYS A 44 -6.84 -5.20 9.60
N ILE A 45 -7.35 -4.11 9.05
CA ILE A 45 -8.41 -3.29 9.66
C ILE A 45 -9.64 -3.39 8.75
N VAL A 46 -10.83 -3.49 9.33
CA VAL A 46 -12.10 -3.61 8.62
C VAL A 46 -13.10 -2.61 9.19
N SER A 47 -13.71 -1.82 8.33
CA SER A 47 -14.74 -0.86 8.72
C SER A 47 -15.98 -1.55 9.26
N ASP A 48 -16.78 -0.80 10.01
CA ASP A 48 -18.13 -1.23 10.35
C ASP A 48 -18.92 -1.58 9.07
N GLY A 49 -19.69 -2.67 9.11
CA GLY A 49 -20.38 -3.22 7.95
C GLY A 49 -19.49 -3.93 6.91
N GLY A 50 -18.17 -3.98 7.08
CA GLY A 50 -17.27 -4.79 6.24
C GLY A 50 -16.93 -4.21 4.86
N ASN A 51 -17.42 -3.01 4.55
CA ASN A 51 -17.32 -2.41 3.21
C ASN A 51 -15.89 -1.95 2.85
N ILE A 52 -15.05 -1.64 3.84
CA ILE A 52 -13.65 -1.27 3.63
C ILE A 52 -12.76 -2.23 4.40
N SER A 53 -11.74 -2.77 3.73
CA SER A 53 -10.67 -3.55 4.33
C SER A 53 -9.32 -2.91 4.01
N ILE A 54 -8.51 -2.65 5.02
CA ILE A 54 -7.13 -2.17 4.87
C ILE A 54 -6.19 -3.29 5.30
N LEU A 55 -5.29 -3.69 4.42
CA LEU A 55 -4.29 -4.72 4.64
C LEU A 55 -2.91 -4.07 4.73
N PHE A 56 -2.12 -4.45 5.72
CA PHE A 56 -0.75 -3.96 5.92
C PHE A 56 0.20 -5.15 5.90
N GLY A 57 1.27 -5.02 5.13
CA GLY A 57 2.36 -5.98 5.13
C GLY A 57 3.68 -5.35 4.72
N SER A 58 4.77 -5.95 5.19
CA SER A 58 6.08 -5.67 4.65
C SER A 58 6.22 -6.20 3.21
N VAL A 59 7.15 -5.64 2.44
CA VAL A 59 7.44 -6.09 1.07
C VAL A 59 7.75 -7.59 1.02
N ASP A 60 8.48 -8.13 2.01
CA ASP A 60 8.77 -9.56 2.16
C ASP A 60 7.51 -10.40 2.34
N GLU A 61 6.60 -9.97 3.21
CA GLU A 61 5.35 -10.67 3.49
C GLU A 61 4.46 -10.68 2.25
N ILE A 62 4.33 -9.53 1.59
CA ILE A 62 3.50 -9.36 0.38
C ILE A 62 4.04 -10.20 -0.77
N ILE A 63 5.35 -10.20 -1.01
CA ILE A 63 5.96 -11.00 -2.08
C ILE A 63 5.78 -12.51 -1.84
N ARG A 64 5.65 -12.96 -0.59
CA ARG A 64 5.38 -14.38 -0.30
C ARG A 64 3.95 -14.79 -0.61
N ILE A 65 3.00 -13.87 -0.57
CA ILE A 65 1.56 -14.20 -0.62
C ILE A 65 0.82 -13.65 -1.84
N TYR A 66 1.41 -12.71 -2.62
CA TYR A 66 0.70 -12.03 -3.71
C TYR A 66 0.15 -12.95 -4.80
N VAL A 67 0.72 -14.16 -4.98
CA VAL A 67 0.24 -15.13 -5.97
C VAL A 67 -1.16 -15.65 -5.65
N GLY A 68 -1.59 -15.59 -4.38
CA GLY A 68 -2.92 -16.00 -3.93
C GLY A 68 -3.79 -14.87 -3.38
N MET A 69 -3.35 -13.61 -3.49
CA MET A 69 -4.13 -12.49 -2.99
C MET A 69 -5.31 -12.18 -3.93
N PRO A 70 -6.51 -11.90 -3.38
CA PRO A 70 -7.59 -11.37 -4.18
C PRO A 70 -7.18 -9.98 -4.71
N PRO A 71 -7.72 -9.58 -5.88
CA PRO A 71 -7.51 -8.23 -6.39
C PRO A 71 -7.96 -7.17 -5.36
N VAL A 72 -7.24 -6.06 -5.31
CA VAL A 72 -7.45 -4.90 -4.44
C VAL A 72 -7.76 -3.66 -5.27
N ASP A 73 -8.45 -2.72 -4.66
CA ASP A 73 -8.93 -1.50 -5.30
C ASP A 73 -7.90 -0.37 -5.22
N LEU A 74 -7.07 -0.35 -4.18
CA LEU A 74 -6.00 0.62 -3.99
C LEU A 74 -4.77 -0.08 -3.42
N VAL A 75 -3.61 0.19 -4.01
CA VAL A 75 -2.33 -0.14 -3.39
C VAL A 75 -1.63 1.15 -2.98
N ILE A 76 -1.11 1.17 -1.76
CA ILE A 76 -0.29 2.23 -1.18
C ILE A 76 1.10 1.64 -0.97
N VAL A 77 2.12 2.25 -1.55
CA VAL A 77 3.51 1.93 -1.24
C VAL A 77 4.03 3.03 -0.32
N ASP A 78 4.42 2.63 0.88
CA ASP A 78 4.93 3.51 1.91
C ASP A 78 6.46 3.42 1.97
N GLU A 79 7.13 4.56 2.13
CA GLU A 79 8.60 4.70 2.21
C GLU A 79 9.39 3.81 1.22
N PRO A 80 9.11 3.86 -0.10
CA PRO A 80 9.75 2.98 -1.06
C PRO A 80 11.28 3.18 -1.17
N ASP A 81 11.82 4.29 -0.65
CA ASP A 81 13.23 4.67 -0.61
C ASP A 81 14.09 3.74 0.25
N ILE A 82 13.54 3.26 1.35
CA ILE A 82 14.26 2.38 2.28
C ILE A 82 13.87 0.90 2.10
N MET A 83 13.19 0.56 0.99
CA MET A 83 12.86 -0.83 0.66
C MET A 83 14.14 -1.68 0.61
N PRO A 84 14.18 -2.81 1.35
CA PRO A 84 15.40 -3.61 1.47
C PRO A 84 15.85 -4.18 0.11
N TYR A 85 17.16 -4.27 -0.10
CA TYR A 85 17.72 -5.06 -1.19
C TYR A 85 17.42 -6.56 -0.95
N PRO A 86 17.09 -7.40 -1.97
CA PRO A 86 17.28 -7.21 -3.40
C PRO A 86 16.03 -6.74 -4.16
N TYR A 87 15.00 -6.25 -3.47
CA TYR A 87 13.73 -5.93 -4.13
C TYR A 87 13.92 -4.84 -5.17
N LYS A 88 14.06 -5.28 -6.42
CA LYS A 88 14.13 -4.38 -7.56
C LYS A 88 12.75 -3.78 -7.70
N VAL A 89 12.71 -2.53 -8.12
CA VAL A 89 11.48 -1.80 -8.47
C VAL A 89 10.56 -2.68 -9.34
N ASP A 90 11.11 -3.55 -10.18
CA ASP A 90 10.37 -4.53 -10.99
C ASP A 90 9.58 -5.58 -10.20
N ASP A 91 10.08 -6.07 -9.07
CA ASP A 91 9.38 -7.07 -8.22
C ASP A 91 8.26 -6.41 -7.43
N LEU A 92 8.50 -5.17 -6.95
CA LEU A 92 7.46 -4.32 -6.39
C LEU A 92 6.37 -4.07 -7.44
N ILE A 93 6.74 -3.66 -8.67
CA ILE A 93 5.80 -3.48 -9.79
C ILE A 93 4.99 -4.76 -10.06
N ARG A 94 5.62 -5.94 -10.06
CA ARG A 94 4.91 -7.21 -10.26
C ARG A 94 3.92 -7.49 -9.15
N ALA A 95 4.26 -7.19 -7.90
CA ALA A 95 3.33 -7.27 -6.78
C ALA A 95 2.16 -6.29 -6.96
N LEU A 96 2.45 -5.02 -7.30
CA LEU A 96 1.43 -3.99 -7.55
C LEU A 96 0.45 -4.37 -8.67
N MET A 97 0.97 -4.95 -9.76
CA MET A 97 0.17 -5.33 -10.93
C MET A 97 -0.73 -6.54 -10.70
N ARG A 98 -0.30 -7.52 -9.90
CA ARG A 98 -1.11 -8.72 -9.62
C ARG A 98 -2.14 -8.48 -8.53
N CYS A 99 -1.84 -7.57 -7.62
CA CYS A 99 -2.76 -7.22 -6.55
C CYS A 99 -3.83 -6.22 -7.00
N THR A 100 -3.80 -5.60 -8.19
CA THR A 100 -4.80 -4.57 -8.55
C THR A 100 -5.89 -5.09 -9.51
N MET A 101 -7.16 -4.82 -9.16
CA MET A 101 -8.33 -5.04 -10.02
C MET A 101 -8.21 -4.26 -11.35
N GLU A 102 -8.98 -4.67 -12.36
CA GLU A 102 -9.20 -3.82 -13.54
C GLU A 102 -9.84 -2.48 -13.11
N GLY A 103 -9.06 -1.39 -13.13
CA GLY A 103 -9.49 -0.06 -12.66
C GLY A 103 -9.02 0.34 -11.26
N GLY A 104 -8.20 -0.48 -10.59
CA GLY A 104 -7.59 -0.16 -9.30
C GLY A 104 -6.62 1.05 -9.36
N LYS A 105 -6.42 1.71 -8.22
CA LYS A 105 -5.55 2.88 -8.06
C LYS A 105 -4.23 2.51 -7.39
N LEU A 106 -3.17 3.28 -7.66
CA LEU A 106 -1.85 3.10 -7.06
C LEU A 106 -1.37 4.43 -6.47
N LEU A 107 -1.17 4.45 -5.17
CA LEU A 107 -0.58 5.56 -4.43
C LEU A 107 0.85 5.20 -4.03
N ILE A 108 1.79 6.13 -4.23
CA ILE A 108 3.18 5.98 -3.82
C ILE A 108 3.49 7.15 -2.90
N ILE A 109 3.77 6.87 -1.63
CA ILE A 109 4.09 7.84 -0.59
C ILE A 109 5.57 7.67 -0.29
N GLY A 110 6.37 8.72 -0.46
CA GLY A 110 7.81 8.66 -0.22
C GLY A 110 8.34 9.99 0.33
N THR A 111 9.51 9.93 0.95
CA THR A 111 10.22 11.09 1.50
C THR A 111 11.04 11.81 0.41
N ASP A 112 11.52 13.02 0.71
CA ASP A 112 12.19 13.89 -0.26
C ASP A 112 13.50 13.32 -0.85
N GLU A 113 14.16 12.41 -0.14
CA GLU A 113 15.49 11.92 -0.49
C GLU A 113 15.51 11.09 -1.81
N GLY A 114 14.36 10.58 -2.27
CA GLY A 114 14.25 9.67 -3.43
C GLY A 114 13.48 10.19 -4.64
N ARG A 115 13.05 11.46 -4.68
CA ARG A 115 12.06 12.01 -5.64
C ARG A 115 12.28 11.64 -7.12
N GLY A 116 13.53 11.56 -7.59
CA GLY A 116 13.87 11.23 -8.98
C GLY A 116 13.55 9.78 -9.40
N VAL A 117 13.72 8.82 -8.48
CA VAL A 117 13.38 7.41 -8.71
C VAL A 117 11.86 7.24 -8.75
N TRP A 118 11.13 7.95 -7.88
CA TRP A 118 9.67 7.88 -7.79
C TRP A 118 8.97 8.51 -8.99
N VAL A 119 9.45 9.66 -9.47
CA VAL A 119 8.93 10.27 -10.70
C VAL A 119 9.14 9.34 -11.90
N SER A 120 10.26 8.63 -11.94
CA SER A 120 10.56 7.67 -13.02
C SER A 120 9.64 6.45 -12.96
N LEU A 121 9.44 5.89 -11.76
CA LEU A 121 8.49 4.80 -11.51
C LEU A 121 7.06 5.20 -11.87
N ALA A 122 6.61 6.35 -11.37
CA ALA A 122 5.28 6.88 -11.62
C ALA A 122 5.03 7.12 -13.11
N ARG A 123 5.99 7.75 -13.80
CA ARG A 123 5.92 7.97 -15.26
C ARG A 123 5.91 6.65 -16.04
N TRP A 124 6.69 5.65 -15.61
CA TRP A 124 6.69 4.34 -16.24
C TRP A 124 5.33 3.65 -16.07
N VAL A 125 4.77 3.66 -14.86
CA VAL A 125 3.44 3.11 -14.57
C VAL A 125 2.37 3.83 -15.40
N GLN A 126 2.35 5.16 -15.43
CA GLN A 126 1.39 5.93 -16.24
C GLN A 126 1.50 5.63 -17.74
N LYS A 127 2.73 5.60 -18.28
CA LYS A 127 2.97 5.29 -19.71
C LYS A 127 2.48 3.90 -20.09
N ARG A 128 2.73 2.93 -19.21
CA ARG A 128 2.43 1.52 -19.48
C ARG A 128 0.99 1.16 -19.15
N PHE A 129 0.38 1.87 -18.19
CA PHE A 129 -0.92 1.57 -17.62
C PHE A 129 -1.71 2.86 -17.41
N LYS A 130 -2.52 3.23 -18.41
CA LYS A 130 -3.35 4.45 -18.46
C LYS A 130 -4.47 4.54 -17.39
N ARG A 131 -4.54 3.57 -16.46
CA ARG A 131 -5.67 3.35 -15.56
C ARG A 131 -5.36 3.65 -14.08
N TYR A 132 -4.10 3.88 -13.73
CA TYR A 132 -3.72 4.22 -12.35
C TYR A 132 -3.74 5.73 -12.14
N ILE A 133 -4.43 6.17 -11.08
CA ILE A 133 -4.26 7.53 -10.55
C ILE A 133 -3.06 7.46 -9.61
N ILE A 134 -1.97 8.12 -10.00
CA ILE A 134 -0.82 8.35 -9.12
C ILE A 134 -1.08 9.69 -8.46
N CYS A 135 -1.61 9.66 -7.24
CA CYS A 135 -1.72 10.88 -6.44
C CYS A 135 -0.34 11.21 -5.84
N ASP A 136 -0.12 12.51 -5.62
CA ASP A 136 1.12 13.19 -5.27
C ASP A 136 2.19 12.40 -4.50
N ILE A 137 3.45 12.67 -4.85
CA ILE A 137 4.58 12.53 -3.92
C ILE A 137 4.39 13.66 -2.88
N ILE A 138 3.63 13.37 -1.83
CA ILE A 138 3.45 14.30 -0.71
C ILE A 138 4.76 14.27 0.09
N SER A 139 5.64 15.23 -0.16
CA SER A 139 6.68 15.58 0.81
C SER A 139 5.99 16.22 1.99
N ILE A 140 5.99 15.52 3.12
CA ILE A 140 5.75 16.14 4.42
C ILE A 140 7.14 16.56 4.87
N SER A 141 7.57 17.77 4.54
CA SER A 141 8.75 18.32 5.20
C SER A 141 8.40 18.47 6.68
N ALA A 142 9.10 17.74 7.54
CA ALA A 142 9.22 18.17 8.93
C ALA A 142 9.99 19.49 8.90
N GLU A 143 9.27 20.62 8.79
CA GLU A 143 9.83 21.91 9.18
C GLU A 143 9.95 21.89 10.72
N ASP A 144 11.14 22.30 11.18
CA ASP A 144 11.61 22.34 12.57
C ASP A 144 10.66 23.04 13.57
#